data_AF-A0A534TCH5-F1
#
_entry.id   AF-A0A534TCH5-F1
#
_cell.length_a   1.000
_cell.length_b   1.000
_cell.length_c   1.000
_cell.angle_alpha   90.00
_cell.angle_beta   90.00
_cell.angle_gamma   90.00
#
_symmetry.space_group_name_H-M   'P 1'
#
loop_
_entity.id
_entity.type
_entity.pdbx_description
1 polymer ?
#
loop_
_entity_poly.entity_id
_entity_poly.type
_entity_poly.pdbx_seq_one_letter_code
_entity_poly.pdbx_strand_id
1 'polypeptide(L)'
;MELGAARIEFLPHPHALRRRRAQMLGTRTVDRRGRSLRVTGPEHTLLDGFRHPDRVGGLQELVESAAGFGVLDLALLRKLLETYGEKRLWAAAGWFLERHQQGFFVPPEYLASMAPHRPAAPRYLERGRRGGKLFSRWNLIVPPALASAAEPDEA
;
A
#
# COMPACT_ATOMS: atom_id res chain seq x y z
N MET A 1 24.74 3.08 8.54
CA MET A 1 25.65 4.16 8.11
C MET A 1 25.11 5.43 8.72
N GLU A 2 25.90 6.16 9.49
CA GLU A 2 25.44 7.42 10.10
C GLU A 2 25.72 8.59 9.14
N LEU A 3 24.75 9.49 8.98
CA LEU A 3 24.87 10.74 8.23
C LEU A 3 24.39 11.89 9.12
N GLY A 4 25.34 12.52 9.83
CA GLY A 4 25.01 13.50 10.86
C GLY A 4 24.23 12.84 12.01
N ALA A 5 23.05 13.36 12.33
CA ALA A 5 22.14 12.77 13.32
C ALA A 5 21.20 11.69 12.75
N ALA A 6 21.26 11.43 11.43
CA ALA A 6 20.38 10.49 10.77
C ALA A 6 21.08 9.14 10.55
N ARG A 7 20.35 8.06 10.85
CA ARG A 7 20.78 6.70 10.57
C ARG A 7 20.27 6.25 9.20
N ILE A 8 21.19 5.79 8.35
CA ILE A 8 20.89 5.19 7.05
C ILE A 8 20.98 3.67 7.17
N GLU A 9 19.87 3.02 6.82
CA GLU A 9 19.74 1.57 6.75
C GLU A 9 19.60 1.11 5.30
N PHE A 10 20.36 0.08 4.94
CA PHE A 10 20.26 -0.58 3.65
C PHE A 10 19.41 -1.84 3.82
N LEU A 11 18.23 -1.81 3.24
CA LEU A 11 17.27 -2.88 3.35
C LEU A 11 17.34 -3.75 2.11
N PRO A 12 17.40 -5.09 2.25
CA PRO A 12 17.30 -5.96 1.10
C PRO A 12 15.91 -5.82 0.47
N HIS A 13 15.82 -6.06 -0.84
CA HIS A 13 14.53 -6.20 -1.49
C HIS A 13 13.66 -7.24 -0.76
N PRO A 14 12.33 -7.03 -0.70
CA PRO A 14 11.41 -8.00 -0.12
C PRO A 14 11.69 -9.42 -0.61
N HIS A 15 11.68 -10.38 0.34
CA HIS A 15 12.01 -11.77 0.03
C HIS A 15 11.17 -12.34 -1.11
N ALA A 16 9.89 -11.99 -1.19
CA ALA A 16 8.99 -12.40 -2.27
C ALA A 16 9.48 -11.94 -3.66
N LEU A 17 9.92 -10.68 -3.78
CA LEU A 17 10.46 -10.14 -5.02
C LEU A 17 11.79 -10.79 -5.39
N ARG A 18 12.68 -11.01 -4.42
CA ARG A 18 13.97 -11.69 -4.64
C ARG A 18 13.78 -13.12 -5.14
N ARG A 19 12.91 -13.89 -4.46
CA ARG A 19 12.62 -15.29 -4.81
C ARG A 19 12.06 -15.42 -6.23
N ARG A 20 11.26 -14.46 -6.68
CA ARG A 20 10.67 -14.43 -8.03
C ARG A 20 11.51 -13.67 -9.06
N ARG A 21 12.73 -13.22 -8.71
CA ARG A 21 13.60 -12.39 -9.57
C ARG A 21 12.90 -11.14 -10.13
N ALA A 22 12.03 -10.52 -9.32
CA ALA A 22 11.17 -9.40 -9.67
C ALA A 22 11.53 -8.11 -8.91
N GLN A 23 12.80 -7.95 -8.50
CA GLN A 23 13.27 -6.81 -7.70
C GLN A 23 13.04 -5.45 -8.37
N MET A 24 12.98 -5.45 -9.70
CA MET A 24 12.79 -4.26 -10.52
C MET A 24 11.32 -3.91 -10.76
N LEU A 25 10.39 -4.81 -10.38
CA LEU A 25 8.96 -4.61 -10.60
C LEU A 25 8.47 -3.39 -9.84
N GLY A 26 7.74 -2.51 -10.54
CA GLY A 26 7.23 -1.27 -9.95
C GLY A 26 8.32 -0.32 -9.49
N THR A 27 9.51 -0.38 -10.08
CA THR A 27 10.55 0.63 -9.92
C THR A 27 10.61 1.55 -11.13
N ARG A 28 11.05 2.78 -10.94
CA ARG A 28 11.28 3.76 -11.99
C ARG A 28 12.63 4.43 -11.80
N THR A 29 13.15 4.99 -12.88
CA THR A 29 14.35 5.83 -12.87
C THR A 29 13.92 7.29 -12.80
N VAL A 30 14.53 8.06 -11.90
CA VAL A 30 14.31 9.51 -11.77
C VAL A 30 15.66 10.23 -11.78
N ASP A 31 15.71 11.41 -12.38
CA ASP A 31 16.87 12.30 -12.21
C ASP A 31 16.75 13.06 -10.89
N ARG A 32 17.82 13.04 -10.09
CA ARG A 32 17.95 13.87 -8.90
C ARG A 32 19.31 14.53 -8.90
N ARG A 33 19.32 15.84 -9.21
CA ARG A 33 20.55 16.66 -9.24
C ARG A 33 21.59 16.09 -10.22
N GLY A 34 21.15 15.71 -11.43
CA GLY A 34 22.02 15.17 -12.48
C GLY A 34 22.48 13.73 -12.22
N ARG A 35 21.85 13.03 -11.27
CA ARG A 35 22.10 11.62 -10.98
C ARG A 35 20.86 10.80 -11.22
N SER A 36 21.01 9.78 -12.03
CA SER A 36 19.97 8.78 -12.27
C SER A 36 19.83 7.87 -11.05
N LEU A 37 18.68 7.95 -10.38
CA LEU A 37 18.34 7.14 -9.22
C LEU A 37 17.22 6.18 -9.56
N ARG A 38 17.35 4.94 -9.09
CA ARG A 38 16.26 3.98 -9.12
C ARG A 38 15.45 4.06 -7.83
N VAL A 39 14.15 4.25 -7.97
CA VAL A 39 13.20 4.41 -6.86
C VAL A 39 11.98 3.53 -7.08
N THR A 40 11.21 3.27 -6.02
CA THR A 40 9.88 2.67 -6.15
C THR A 40 8.92 3.63 -6.85
N GLY A 41 8.04 3.07 -7.67
CA GLY A 41 6.85 3.77 -8.16
C GLY A 41 5.75 3.83 -7.10
N PRO A 42 4.66 4.59 -7.35
CA PRO A 42 3.55 4.75 -6.41
C PRO A 42 2.95 3.42 -5.92
N GLU A 43 2.73 2.45 -6.81
CA GLU A 43 2.12 1.16 -6.50
C GLU A 43 3.01 0.34 -5.55
N HIS A 44 4.31 0.33 -5.83
CA HIS A 44 5.28 -0.39 -5.00
C HIS A 44 5.42 0.30 -3.63
N THR A 45 5.54 1.63 -3.62
CA THR A 45 5.61 2.43 -2.38
C THR A 45 4.38 2.21 -1.50
N LEU A 46 3.18 2.20 -2.07
CA LEU A 46 1.94 1.93 -1.32
C LEU A 46 2.00 0.57 -0.61
N LEU A 47 2.37 -0.49 -1.35
CA LEU A 47 2.43 -1.83 -0.78
C LEU A 47 3.54 -1.96 0.26
N ASP A 48 4.72 -1.41 0.01
CA ASP A 48 5.82 -1.43 0.99
C ASP A 48 5.47 -0.65 2.26
N GLY A 49 4.77 0.48 2.12
CA GLY A 49 4.23 1.23 3.26
C GLY A 49 3.29 0.38 4.10
N PHE A 50 2.36 -0.37 3.50
CA PHE A 50 1.49 -1.26 4.27
C PHE A 50 2.26 -2.42 4.91
N ARG A 51 3.35 -2.88 4.30
CA ARG A 51 4.23 -3.92 4.87
C ARG A 51 5.03 -3.41 6.06
N HIS A 52 5.48 -2.15 6.01
CA HIS A 52 6.33 -1.51 7.01
C HIS A 52 5.83 -0.09 7.36
N PRO A 53 4.68 0.02 8.06
CA PRO A 53 4.12 1.33 8.42
C PRO A 53 5.08 2.20 9.25
N ASP A 54 5.94 1.57 10.04
CA ASP A 54 7.01 2.18 10.82
C ASP A 54 8.04 2.97 9.99
N ARG A 55 8.09 2.72 8.67
CA ARG A 55 9.03 3.38 7.74
C ARG A 55 8.40 4.50 6.92
N VAL A 56 7.12 4.76 7.12
CA VAL A 56 6.33 5.74 6.36
C VAL A 56 5.54 6.67 7.28
N GLY A 57 5.99 6.87 8.52
CA GLY A 57 5.33 7.73 9.50
C GLY A 57 4.08 7.12 10.15
N GLY A 58 3.82 5.82 9.92
CA GLY A 58 2.63 5.11 10.39
C GLY A 58 1.55 4.98 9.31
N LEU A 59 0.43 4.33 9.66
CA LEU A 59 -0.64 4.07 8.71
C LEU A 59 -1.41 5.31 8.29
N GLN A 60 -1.57 6.29 9.19
CA GLN A 60 -2.28 7.53 8.88
C GLN A 60 -1.52 8.34 7.83
N GLU A 61 -0.25 8.62 8.09
CA GLU A 61 0.65 9.31 7.16
C GLU A 61 0.74 8.61 5.81
N LEU A 62 0.83 7.26 5.82
CA LEU A 62 0.81 6.47 4.59
C LEU A 62 -0.46 6.69 3.78
N VAL A 63 -1.63 6.58 4.40
CA VAL A 63 -2.93 6.68 3.71
C VAL A 63 -3.14 8.08 3.16
N GLU A 64 -2.84 9.11 3.96
CA GLU A 64 -2.95 10.51 3.56
C GLU A 64 -1.97 10.82 2.42
N SER A 65 -0.69 10.48 2.57
CA SER A 65 0.33 10.76 1.56
C SER A 65 0.08 10.01 0.26
N ALA A 66 -0.36 8.75 0.36
CA ALA A 66 -0.64 7.94 -0.82
C ALA A 66 -1.89 8.41 -1.56
N ALA A 67 -2.86 9.04 -0.88
CA ALA A 67 -4.03 9.65 -1.54
C ALA A 67 -3.63 10.76 -2.52
N GLY A 68 -2.50 11.42 -2.28
CA GLY A 68 -1.91 12.42 -3.17
C GLY A 68 -1.10 11.86 -4.35
N PHE A 69 -1.03 10.54 -4.53
CA PHE A 69 -0.46 9.97 -5.74
C PHE A 69 -1.27 10.38 -6.98
N GLY A 70 -0.61 10.45 -8.14
CA GLY A 70 -1.30 10.53 -9.41
C GLY A 70 -2.04 9.22 -9.74
N VAL A 71 -2.36 9.00 -11.02
CA VAL A 71 -3.00 7.75 -11.46
C VAL A 71 -2.13 6.55 -11.08
N LEU A 72 -2.73 5.57 -10.43
CA LEU A 72 -2.11 4.28 -10.16
C LEU A 72 -2.29 3.35 -11.36
N ASP A 73 -1.22 2.69 -11.77
CA ASP A 73 -1.28 1.58 -12.72
C ASP A 73 -1.86 0.34 -11.99
N LEU A 74 -3.17 0.14 -12.16
CA LEU A 74 -3.90 -0.96 -11.53
C LEU A 74 -3.41 -2.35 -12.00
N ALA A 75 -2.88 -2.47 -13.21
CA ALA A 75 -2.31 -3.73 -13.69
C ALA A 75 -0.98 -4.03 -13.00
N LEU A 76 -0.12 -3.03 -12.88
CA LEU A 76 1.14 -3.12 -12.13
C LEU A 76 0.90 -3.42 -10.65
N LEU A 77 -0.06 -2.73 -10.02
CA LEU A 77 -0.42 -2.97 -8.62
C LEU A 77 -0.86 -4.42 -8.38
N ARG A 78 -1.71 -4.96 -9.26
CA ARG A 78 -2.11 -6.37 -9.22
C ARG A 78 -0.91 -7.30 -9.34
N LYS A 79 -0.06 -7.06 -10.33
CA LYS A 79 1.15 -7.88 -10.55
C LYS A 79 2.06 -7.87 -9.32
N LEU A 80 2.22 -6.72 -8.66
CA LEU A 80 2.97 -6.63 -7.40
C LEU A 80 2.30 -7.47 -6.30
N LEU A 81 0.99 -7.34 -6.10
CA LEU A 81 0.23 -8.10 -5.11
C LEU A 81 0.33 -9.62 -5.31
N GLU A 82 0.26 -10.10 -6.55
CA GLU A 82 0.47 -11.50 -6.94
C GLU A 82 1.91 -11.96 -6.65
N THR A 83 2.88 -11.08 -6.95
CA THR A 83 4.30 -11.35 -6.73
C THR A 83 4.60 -11.48 -5.22
N TYR A 84 4.05 -10.59 -4.40
CA TYR A 84 4.12 -10.65 -2.93
C TYR A 84 3.44 -11.92 -2.39
N GLY A 85 2.25 -12.25 -2.88
CA GLY A 85 1.49 -13.42 -2.41
C GLY A 85 0.97 -13.29 -0.96
N GLU A 86 0.90 -12.06 -0.43
CA GLU A 86 0.46 -11.78 0.93
C GLU A 86 -1.01 -11.36 0.96
N LYS A 87 -1.92 -12.22 1.46
CA LYS A 87 -3.36 -11.91 1.53
C LYS A 87 -3.67 -10.61 2.29
N ARG A 88 -2.86 -10.24 3.28
CA ARG A 88 -3.02 -8.97 4.01
C ARG A 88 -2.85 -7.76 3.09
N LEU A 89 -1.93 -7.81 2.11
CA LEU A 89 -1.72 -6.71 1.18
C LEU A 89 -2.88 -6.57 0.20
N TRP A 90 -3.48 -7.67 -0.24
CA TRP A 90 -4.72 -7.61 -1.02
C TRP A 90 -5.84 -6.91 -0.27
N ALA A 91 -6.02 -7.22 1.02
CA ALA A 91 -7.01 -6.55 1.85
C ALA A 91 -6.70 -5.06 2.07
N ALA A 92 -5.45 -4.72 2.40
CA ALA A 92 -5.04 -3.34 2.63
C ALA A 92 -5.14 -2.47 1.37
N ALA A 93 -4.63 -2.96 0.23
CA ALA A 93 -4.72 -2.27 -1.05
C ALA A 93 -6.17 -2.16 -1.53
N GLY A 94 -6.96 -3.23 -1.40
CA GLY A 94 -8.38 -3.21 -1.75
C GLY A 94 -9.18 -2.18 -0.95
N TRP A 95 -8.96 -2.13 0.38
CA TRP A 95 -9.57 -1.11 1.24
C TRP A 95 -9.15 0.32 0.84
N PHE A 96 -7.86 0.53 0.58
CA PHE A 96 -7.34 1.83 0.15
C PHE A 96 -7.97 2.29 -1.17
N LEU A 97 -8.00 1.42 -2.18
CA LEU A 97 -8.57 1.74 -3.49
C LEU A 97 -10.08 1.93 -3.42
N GLU A 98 -10.80 1.16 -2.60
CA GLU A 98 -12.25 1.35 -2.42
C GLU A 98 -12.56 2.71 -1.77
N ARG A 99 -11.74 3.13 -0.81
CA ARG A 99 -11.85 4.45 -0.19
C ARG A 99 -11.56 5.59 -1.17
N HIS A 100 -10.53 5.46 -2.00
CA HIS A 100 -10.08 6.48 -2.94
C HIS A 100 -10.51 6.17 -4.38
N GLN A 101 -11.66 5.51 -4.53
CA GLN A 101 -12.09 4.94 -5.81
C GLN A 101 -12.20 6.00 -6.91
N GLN A 102 -12.81 7.15 -6.59
CA GLN A 102 -12.99 8.26 -7.53
C GLN A 102 -11.65 8.89 -7.91
N GLY A 103 -10.78 9.18 -6.92
CA GLY A 103 -9.49 9.83 -7.15
C GLY A 103 -8.53 9.02 -8.01
N PHE A 104 -8.56 7.69 -7.91
CA PHE A 104 -7.73 6.79 -8.72
C PHE A 104 -8.47 6.19 -9.93
N PHE A 105 -9.70 6.62 -10.21
CA PHE A 105 -10.53 6.09 -11.31
C PHE A 105 -10.65 4.55 -11.29
N VAL A 106 -10.83 3.97 -10.10
CA VAL A 106 -10.81 2.51 -9.93
C VAL A 106 -12.17 1.92 -10.33
N PRO A 107 -12.23 1.05 -11.35
CA PRO A 107 -13.49 0.45 -11.76
C PRO A 107 -14.04 -0.50 -10.67
N PRO A 108 -15.37 -0.52 -10.41
CA PRO A 108 -15.98 -1.43 -9.44
C PRO A 108 -15.63 -2.91 -9.65
N GLU A 109 -15.52 -3.34 -10.91
CA GLU A 109 -15.13 -4.69 -11.32
C GLU A 109 -13.68 -5.02 -10.96
N TYR A 110 -12.78 -4.02 -10.94
CA TYR A 110 -11.42 -4.20 -10.47
C TYR A 110 -11.42 -4.54 -8.97
N LEU A 111 -12.17 -3.80 -8.15
CA LEU A 111 -12.33 -4.11 -6.73
C LEU A 111 -13.01 -5.46 -6.51
N ALA A 112 -14.00 -5.82 -7.34
CA ALA A 112 -14.68 -7.11 -7.26
C ALA A 112 -13.70 -8.27 -7.53
N SER A 113 -12.82 -8.14 -8.51
CA SER A 113 -11.80 -9.16 -8.82
C SER A 113 -10.66 -9.22 -7.81
N MET A 114 -10.43 -8.20 -6.98
CA MET A 114 -9.47 -8.27 -5.88
C MET A 114 -10.02 -8.97 -4.63
N ALA A 115 -11.31 -8.82 -4.35
CA ALA A 115 -11.94 -9.30 -3.11
C ALA A 115 -11.73 -10.79 -2.80
N PRO A 116 -11.69 -11.73 -3.78
CA PRO A 116 -11.41 -13.14 -3.53
C PRO A 116 -10.01 -13.43 -2.93
N HIS A 117 -9.04 -12.52 -3.09
CA HIS A 117 -7.67 -12.69 -2.59
C HIS A 117 -7.51 -12.30 -1.11
N ARG A 118 -8.57 -11.81 -0.46
CA ARG A 118 -8.55 -11.39 0.94
C ARG A 118 -8.17 -12.54 1.91
N PRO A 119 -7.74 -12.23 3.14
CA PRO A 119 -7.55 -13.22 4.18
C PRO A 119 -8.84 -13.99 4.49
N ALA A 120 -8.72 -15.27 4.87
CA ALA A 120 -9.88 -16.11 5.20
C ALA A 120 -10.63 -15.64 6.46
N ALA A 121 -9.92 -14.99 7.39
CA ALA A 121 -10.47 -14.45 8.63
C ALA A 121 -10.10 -12.95 8.76
N PRO A 122 -10.91 -12.14 9.48
CA PRO A 122 -10.62 -10.74 9.73
C PRO A 122 -9.19 -10.51 10.25
N ARG A 123 -8.51 -9.51 9.69
CA ARG A 123 -7.17 -9.09 10.10
C ARG A 123 -7.16 -7.62 10.43
N TYR A 124 -6.48 -7.25 11.52
CA TYR A 124 -6.19 -5.85 11.79
C TYR A 124 -5.20 -5.31 10.75
N LEU A 125 -5.50 -4.12 10.22
CA LEU A 125 -4.58 -3.38 9.35
C LEU A 125 -3.29 -3.04 10.11
N GLU A 126 -3.45 -2.56 11.35
CA GLU A 126 -2.39 -2.29 12.31
C GLU A 126 -2.23 -3.46 13.30
N ARG A 127 -1.04 -4.07 13.36
CA ARG A 127 -0.79 -5.14 14.34
C ARG A 127 -0.61 -4.56 15.73
N GLY A 128 -1.18 -5.21 16.75
CA GLY A 128 -1.01 -4.81 18.15
C GLY A 128 -2.01 -3.77 18.66
N ARG A 129 -2.82 -3.16 17.78
CA ARG A 129 -3.92 -2.28 18.15
C ARG A 129 -5.25 -3.02 18.13
N ARG A 130 -6.01 -2.96 19.22
CA ARG A 130 -7.36 -3.53 19.32
C ARG A 130 -8.42 -2.47 18.99
N GLY A 131 -9.61 -2.93 18.60
CA GLY A 131 -10.71 -2.09 18.16
C GLY A 131 -10.58 -1.64 16.70
N GLY A 132 -11.64 -1.01 16.19
CA GLY A 132 -11.72 -0.57 14.80
C GLY A 132 -12.99 -1.02 14.09
N LYS A 133 -13.15 -0.55 12.85
CA LYS A 133 -14.28 -0.88 11.98
C LYS A 133 -13.90 -2.04 11.07
N LEU A 134 -14.77 -3.06 10.99
CA LEU A 134 -14.59 -4.16 10.05
C LEU A 134 -15.10 -3.74 8.66
N PHE A 135 -14.20 -3.77 7.67
CA PHE A 135 -14.51 -3.69 6.26
C PHE A 135 -14.64 -5.12 5.73
N SER A 136 -15.86 -5.64 5.75
CA SER A 136 -16.19 -7.06 5.50
C SER A 136 -15.76 -7.55 4.11
N ARG A 137 -15.86 -6.71 3.07
CA ARG A 137 -15.38 -7.02 1.70
C ARG A 137 -13.93 -7.49 1.69
N TRP A 138 -13.10 -6.95 2.58
CA TRP A 138 -11.66 -7.16 2.63
C TRP A 138 -11.22 -8.02 3.82
N ASN A 139 -12.14 -8.44 4.70
CA ASN A 139 -11.79 -9.06 5.99
C ASN A 139 -10.71 -8.24 6.73
N LEU A 140 -10.89 -6.91 6.75
CA LEU A 140 -9.91 -5.97 7.31
C LEU A 140 -10.53 -5.14 8.42
N ILE A 141 -9.91 -5.14 9.60
CA ILE A 141 -10.29 -4.28 10.72
C ILE A 141 -9.37 -3.06 10.69
N VAL A 142 -9.98 -1.89 10.49
CA VAL A 142 -9.29 -0.63 10.29
C VAL A 142 -9.41 0.23 11.56
N PRO A 143 -8.32 0.82 12.06
CA PRO A 143 -8.35 1.66 13.25
C PRO A 143 -9.36 2.82 13.12
N PRO A 144 -10.01 3.25 14.22
CA PRO A 144 -11.04 4.29 14.17
C PRO A 144 -10.59 5.59 13.48
N ALA A 145 -9.35 6.03 13.75
CA ALA A 145 -8.77 7.24 13.15
C ALA A 145 -8.74 7.19 11.60
N LEU A 146 -8.62 6.00 11.02
CA LEU A 146 -8.69 5.80 9.58
C LEU A 146 -10.11 5.46 9.11
N ALA A 147 -10.99 4.99 9.99
CA ALA A 147 -12.34 4.61 9.62
C ALA A 147 -13.32 5.79 9.51
N SER A 148 -13.05 6.90 10.21
CA SER A 148 -13.93 8.07 10.30
C SER A 148 -13.73 9.12 9.20
N ALA A 149 -12.54 9.21 8.61
CA ALA A 149 -12.24 10.20 7.56
C ALA A 149 -12.82 9.81 6.17
N ALA A 150 -13.92 9.05 6.15
CA ALA A 150 -14.81 8.89 5.02
C ALA A 150 -16.14 9.56 5.42
N GLU A 151 -16.11 10.87 5.66
CA GLU A 151 -17.33 11.65 5.54
C GLU A 151 -17.61 11.85 4.04
N PRO A 152 -18.86 11.65 3.62
CA PRO A 152 -19.28 11.88 2.25
C PRO A 152 -19.18 13.38 1.95
N ASP A 153 -18.58 13.72 0.82
CA ASP A 153 -18.76 15.07 0.27
C ASP A 153 -20.25 15.21 -0.07
N GLU A 154 -20.95 16.03 0.73
CA GLU A 154 -22.32 16.47 0.48
C GLU A 154 -22.33 17.46 -0.69
N ALA A 155 -22.97 17.08 -1.81
CA ALA A 155 -23.97 17.86 -2.57
C ALA A 155 -24.24 17.22 -3.95
#